data_AF-A0A973HQG6-F1
#
_entry.id   AF-A0A973HQG6-F1
#
_cell.length_a   1.000
_cell.length_b   1.000
_cell.length_c   1.000
_cell.angle_alpha   90.00
_cell.angle_beta   90.00
_cell.angle_gamma   90.00
#
_symmetry.space_group_name_H-M   'P 1'
#
loop_
_entity.id
_entity.type
_entity.pdbx_description
1 polymer ?
#
loop_
_entity_poly.entity_id
_entity_poly.type
_entity_poly.pdbx_seq_one_letter_code
_entity_poly.pdbx_strand_id
1 'polypeptide(L)'
;MELKFIIPMVICAIVMIWANIQYKSKGKMWGRVVAILFAVLCFGLAISSAVFTLFLKDRIAVDNMISKNDRYLQISHNIFGKHVAEKQKGKKALIIHIKPESGERAQNSHKYSIEEFKAQISGNIEIIDTYEWAPFAEMGNVPENMRLSKGAEFTTKIFNDIISNFSDYDLIISFIGLPRDFKEMKYWSDDYDGKIPQFVLINSSLRDYKPGIAAGHFVSTLATKPGSDYDAEIPKDSQEAFDSRYIIITPKNVETLHKEYPNLFAKE
;
A
#
# COMPACT_ATOMS: atom_id res chain seq x y z
N MET A 1 -24.89 -12.23 12.53
CA MET A 1 -25.92 -11.21 12.23
C MET A 1 -25.63 -10.01 13.11
N GLU A 2 -25.47 -8.81 12.56
CA GLU A 2 -25.06 -7.65 13.36
C GLU A 2 -26.21 -7.13 14.24
N LEU A 3 -25.87 -6.59 15.42
CA LEU A 3 -26.83 -6.10 16.42
C LEU A 3 -27.83 -5.07 15.84
N LYS A 4 -27.34 -4.27 14.88
CA LYS A 4 -28.13 -3.25 14.16
C LYS A 4 -29.28 -3.81 13.31
N PHE A 5 -29.23 -5.09 12.92
CA PHE A 5 -30.32 -5.78 12.22
C PHE A 5 -31.18 -6.62 13.16
N ILE A 6 -30.58 -7.22 14.20
CA ILE A 6 -31.29 -8.06 15.17
C ILE A 6 -32.30 -7.25 15.99
N ILE A 7 -31.91 -6.09 16.52
CA ILE A 7 -32.77 -5.29 17.40
C ILE A 7 -34.06 -4.86 16.67
N PRO A 8 -34.00 -4.27 15.46
CA PRO A 8 -35.21 -3.94 14.71
C PRO A 8 -36.05 -5.16 14.33
N MET A 9 -35.42 -6.29 13.95
CA MET A 9 -36.15 -7.52 13.62
C MET A 9 -36.93 -8.07 14.82
N VAL A 10 -36.33 -8.07 16.01
CA VAL A 10 -36.99 -8.51 17.25
C VAL A 10 -38.15 -7.58 17.59
N ILE A 11 -37.98 -6.27 17.47
CA ILE A 11 -39.07 -5.30 17.67
C ILE A 11 -40.21 -5.57 16.68
N CYS A 12 -39.90 -5.78 15.39
CA CYS A 12 -40.90 -6.08 14.38
C CYS A 12 -41.64 -7.40 14.68
N ALA A 13 -40.93 -8.43 15.14
CA ALA A 13 -41.53 -9.70 15.54
C ALA A 13 -42.46 -9.55 16.75
N ILE A 14 -42.06 -8.78 17.76
CA ILE A 14 -42.88 -8.51 18.95
C ILE A 14 -44.16 -7.76 18.56
N VAL A 15 -44.05 -6.70 17.75
CA VAL A 15 -45.21 -5.92 17.28
C VAL A 15 -46.14 -6.76 16.43
N MET A 16 -45.59 -7.61 15.55
CA MET A 16 -46.35 -8.54 14.72
C MET A 16 -47.15 -9.54 15.58
N ILE A 17 -46.49 -10.18 16.56
CA ILE A 17 -47.12 -11.14 17.46
C ILE A 17 -48.22 -10.45 18.28
N TRP A 18 -47.92 -9.28 18.85
CA TRP A 18 -48.88 -8.51 19.64
C TRP A 18 -50.11 -8.09 18.81
N ALA A 19 -49.91 -7.54 17.61
CA ALA A 19 -50.99 -7.12 16.73
C ALA A 19 -51.87 -8.31 16.28
N ASN A 20 -51.24 -9.47 16.02
CA ASN A 20 -51.96 -10.70 15.70
C ASN A 20 -52.78 -11.22 16.88
N ILE A 21 -52.27 -11.11 18.12
CA ILE A 21 -53.03 -11.42 19.34
C ILE A 21 -54.25 -10.49 19.46
N GLN A 22 -54.12 -9.19 19.22
CA GLN A 22 -55.27 -8.25 19.26
C GLN A 22 -56.35 -8.60 18.22
N TYR A 23 -55.94 -9.07 17.04
CA TYR A 23 -56.86 -9.54 16.02
C TYR A 23 -57.58 -10.84 16.46
N LYS A 24 -56.82 -11.87 16.88
CA LYS A 24 -57.38 -13.19 17.21
C LYS A 24 -58.18 -13.23 18.51
N SER A 25 -57.77 -12.50 19.54
CA SER A 25 -58.40 -12.53 20.87
C SER A 25 -59.48 -11.47 21.08
N LYS A 26 -59.36 -10.31 20.40
CA LYS A 26 -60.27 -9.16 20.60
C LYS A 26 -61.02 -8.73 19.33
N GLY A 27 -60.87 -9.45 18.22
CA GLY A 27 -61.56 -9.17 16.96
C GLY A 27 -61.17 -7.84 16.29
N LYS A 28 -60.08 -7.20 16.73
CA LYS A 28 -59.67 -5.89 16.21
C LYS A 28 -59.10 -6.01 14.80
N MET A 29 -59.90 -5.63 13.79
CA MET A 29 -59.54 -5.80 12.36
C MET A 29 -58.22 -5.11 11.96
N TRP A 30 -57.88 -3.98 12.59
CA TRP A 30 -56.60 -3.28 12.33
C TRP A 30 -55.37 -4.13 12.72
N GLY A 31 -55.51 -5.06 13.68
CA GLY A 31 -54.42 -5.92 14.14
C GLY A 31 -53.87 -6.82 13.02
N ARG A 32 -54.72 -7.27 12.10
CA ARG A 32 -54.31 -8.05 10.93
C ARG A 32 -53.45 -7.24 9.97
N VAL A 33 -53.85 -5.99 9.70
CA VAL A 33 -53.10 -5.10 8.79
C VAL A 33 -51.74 -4.75 9.38
N VAL A 34 -51.69 -4.40 10.67
CA VAL A 34 -50.42 -4.10 11.37
C VAL A 34 -49.51 -5.32 11.40
N ALA A 35 -50.03 -6.51 11.69
CA ALA A 35 -49.24 -7.74 11.68
C ALA A 35 -48.62 -8.02 10.30
N ILE A 36 -49.39 -7.86 9.22
CA ILE A 36 -48.88 -8.05 7.84
C ILE A 36 -47.78 -7.03 7.51
N LEU A 37 -47.98 -5.75 7.83
CA LEU A 37 -46.98 -4.70 7.59
C LEU A 37 -45.65 -5.00 8.29
N PHE A 38 -45.71 -5.39 9.57
CA PHE A 38 -44.52 -5.73 10.33
C PHE A 38 -43.90 -7.07 9.92
N ALA A 39 -44.67 -8.00 9.35
CA ALA A 39 -44.14 -9.20 8.70
C ALA A 39 -43.33 -8.87 7.45
N VAL A 40 -43.83 -7.98 6.59
CA VAL A 40 -43.12 -7.51 5.40
C VAL A 40 -41.85 -6.75 5.80
N LEU A 41 -41.91 -5.86 6.80
CA LEU A 41 -40.73 -5.16 7.32
C LEU A 41 -39.69 -6.13 7.89
N CYS A 42 -40.11 -7.12 8.69
CA CYS A 42 -39.21 -8.11 9.25
C CYS A 42 -38.54 -8.96 8.14
N PHE A 43 -39.29 -9.32 7.11
CA PHE A 43 -38.75 -10.05 5.96
C PHE A 43 -37.79 -9.19 5.14
N GLY A 44 -38.10 -7.90 4.94
CA GLY A 44 -37.20 -6.94 4.30
C GLY A 44 -35.88 -6.78 5.05
N LEU A 45 -35.93 -6.64 6.38
CA LEU A 45 -34.73 -6.59 7.23
C LEU A 45 -33.91 -7.89 7.17
N ALA A 46 -34.58 -9.05 7.11
CA ALA A 46 -33.91 -10.34 6.96
C ALA A 46 -33.17 -10.43 5.61
N ILE A 47 -33.81 -10.01 4.51
CA ILE A 47 -33.17 -9.92 3.20
C ILE A 47 -32.01 -8.93 3.22
N SER A 48 -32.19 -7.73 3.76
CA SER A 48 -31.12 -6.74 3.87
C SER A 48 -29.93 -7.25 4.68
N SER A 49 -30.19 -7.95 5.79
CA SER A 49 -29.12 -8.59 6.58
C SER A 49 -28.42 -9.69 5.80
N ALA A 50 -29.15 -10.49 5.02
CA ALA A 50 -28.57 -11.54 4.19
C ALA A 50 -27.70 -10.93 3.07
N VAL A 51 -28.19 -9.89 2.38
CA VAL A 51 -27.43 -9.17 1.35
C VAL A 51 -26.18 -8.54 1.94
N PHE A 52 -26.31 -7.88 3.10
CA PHE A 52 -25.16 -7.27 3.77
C PHE A 52 -24.10 -8.31 4.13
N THR A 53 -24.52 -9.45 4.69
CA THR A 53 -23.60 -10.52 5.13
C THR A 53 -22.95 -11.25 3.95
N LEU A 54 -23.70 -11.51 2.87
CA LEU A 54 -23.23 -12.32 1.75
C LEU A 54 -22.46 -11.52 0.69
N PHE A 55 -22.71 -10.22 0.55
CA PHE A 55 -22.17 -9.45 -0.57
C PHE A 55 -21.43 -8.16 -0.18
N LEU A 56 -21.80 -7.51 0.93
CA LEU A 56 -21.26 -6.18 1.26
C LEU A 56 -20.22 -6.20 2.37
N LYS A 57 -20.33 -7.09 3.36
CA LYS A 57 -19.44 -7.11 4.53
C LYS A 57 -17.98 -7.24 4.11
N ASP A 58 -17.67 -8.20 3.24
CA ASP A 58 -16.30 -8.46 2.80
C ASP A 58 -15.78 -7.33 1.90
N ARG A 59 -16.63 -6.76 1.04
CA ARG A 59 -16.26 -5.60 0.21
C ARG A 59 -15.93 -4.38 1.07
N ILE A 60 -16.77 -4.03 2.04
CA ILE A 60 -16.54 -2.90 2.94
C ILE A 60 -15.27 -3.13 3.77
N ALA A 61 -15.05 -4.35 4.27
CA ALA A 61 -13.83 -4.68 4.99
C ALA A 61 -12.58 -4.49 4.11
N VAL A 62 -12.61 -4.98 2.88
CA VAL A 62 -11.53 -4.81 1.90
C VAL A 62 -11.30 -3.33 1.58
N ASP A 63 -12.36 -2.55 1.31
CA ASP A 63 -12.25 -1.12 1.01
C ASP A 63 -11.69 -0.31 2.19
N ASN A 64 -12.08 -0.65 3.42
CA ASN A 64 -11.52 -0.05 4.63
C ASN A 64 -10.03 -0.40 4.81
N MET A 65 -9.65 -1.65 4.53
CA MET A 65 -8.23 -2.05 4.58
C MET A 65 -7.40 -1.34 3.51
N ILE A 66 -7.94 -1.19 2.29
CA ILE A 66 -7.28 -0.49 1.18
C ILE A 66 -7.09 0.98 1.53
N SER A 67 -8.15 1.69 1.91
CA SER A 67 -8.07 3.12 2.27
C SER A 67 -7.12 3.38 3.43
N LYS A 68 -7.07 2.46 4.41
CA LYS A 68 -6.11 2.51 5.51
C LYS A 68 -4.67 2.34 5.01
N ASN A 69 -4.42 1.37 4.14
CA ASN A 69 -3.10 1.14 3.55
C ASN A 69 -2.64 2.34 2.71
N ASP A 70 -3.53 2.89 1.87
CA ASP A 70 -3.25 4.07 1.05
C ASP A 70 -2.85 5.27 1.93
N ARG A 71 -3.53 5.48 3.05
CA ARG A 71 -3.18 6.55 4.00
C ARG A 71 -1.82 6.34 4.66
N TYR A 72 -1.47 5.10 5.01
CA TYR A 72 -0.13 4.81 5.54
C TYR A 72 0.96 5.00 4.48
N LEU A 73 0.71 4.58 3.23
CA LEU A 73 1.61 4.83 2.11
C LEU A 73 1.82 6.34 1.91
N GLN A 74 0.73 7.10 1.88
CA GLN A 74 0.75 8.56 1.78
C GLN A 74 1.63 9.20 2.87
N ILE A 75 1.41 8.83 4.13
CA ILE A 75 2.20 9.32 5.27
C ILE A 75 3.68 8.93 5.11
N SER A 76 3.95 7.69 4.73
CA SER A 76 5.29 7.15 4.57
C SER A 76 6.10 7.90 3.52
N HIS A 77 5.52 8.14 2.34
CA HIS A 77 6.19 8.83 1.25
C HIS A 77 6.34 10.33 1.51
N ASN A 78 5.41 10.94 2.25
CA ASN A 78 5.56 12.33 2.67
C ASN A 78 6.72 12.51 3.66
N ILE A 79 6.79 11.69 4.71
CA ILE A 79 7.86 11.80 5.72
C ILE A 79 9.21 11.38 5.14
N PHE A 80 9.24 10.27 4.42
CA PHE A 80 10.46 9.79 3.76
C PHE A 80 10.93 10.74 2.66
N GLY A 81 10.01 11.31 1.88
CA GLY A 81 10.32 12.31 0.86
C GLY A 81 10.98 13.55 1.45
N LYS A 82 10.44 14.09 2.56
CA LYS A 82 11.07 15.21 3.29
C LYS A 82 12.47 14.85 3.79
N HIS A 83 12.63 13.65 4.38
CA HIS A 83 13.94 13.16 4.81
C HIS A 83 14.95 13.13 3.65
N VAL A 84 14.55 12.57 2.51
CA VAL A 84 15.41 12.48 1.31
C VAL A 84 15.74 13.87 0.78
N ALA A 85 14.75 14.77 0.68
CA ALA A 85 14.91 16.15 0.23
C ALA A 85 15.95 16.92 1.07
N GLU A 86 15.90 16.76 2.39
CA GLU A 86 16.84 17.40 3.30
C GLU A 86 18.25 16.82 3.20
N LYS A 87 18.39 15.50 3.11
CA LYS A 87 19.70 14.82 3.14
C LYS A 87 20.42 14.81 1.79
N GLN A 88 19.67 14.90 0.69
CA GLN A 88 20.19 14.78 -0.67
C GLN A 88 20.05 16.09 -1.47
N LYS A 89 19.98 17.24 -0.77
CA LYS A 89 19.81 18.56 -1.38
C LYS A 89 20.87 18.85 -2.44
N GLY A 90 20.43 19.42 -3.56
CA GLY A 90 21.27 19.84 -4.69
C GLY A 90 21.65 18.73 -5.66
N LYS A 91 21.16 17.50 -5.46
CA LYS A 91 21.42 16.37 -6.35
C LYS A 91 20.46 16.31 -7.53
N LYS A 92 20.95 15.71 -8.61
CA LYS A 92 20.16 15.30 -9.77
C LYS A 92 19.68 13.87 -9.60
N ALA A 93 18.38 13.64 -9.75
CA ALA A 93 17.74 12.36 -9.50
C ALA A 93 17.03 11.80 -10.73
N LEU A 94 17.28 10.52 -11.02
CA LEU A 94 16.43 9.67 -11.86
C LEU A 94 15.46 8.91 -10.95
N ILE A 95 14.16 8.98 -11.24
CA ILE A 95 13.14 8.22 -10.52
C ILE A 95 12.75 7.01 -11.35
N ILE A 96 12.69 5.82 -10.74
CA ILE A 96 12.26 4.58 -11.39
C ILE A 96 11.08 4.00 -10.63
N HIS A 97 9.97 3.75 -11.33
CA HIS A 97 8.78 3.13 -10.75
C HIS A 97 8.04 2.25 -11.76
N ILE A 98 7.12 1.40 -11.26
CA ILE A 98 6.19 0.67 -12.12
C ILE A 98 5.17 1.65 -12.71
N LYS A 99 4.91 1.52 -14.01
CA LYS A 99 3.83 2.19 -14.70
C LYS A 99 2.49 1.77 -14.08
N PRO A 100 1.65 2.71 -13.62
CA PRO A 100 0.36 2.33 -13.05
C PRO A 100 -0.50 1.63 -14.10
N GLU A 101 -1.20 0.59 -13.68
CA GLU A 101 -2.21 -0.05 -14.52
C GLU A 101 -3.39 0.92 -14.78
N SER A 102 -4.19 0.59 -15.78
CA SER A 102 -5.45 1.30 -16.01
C SER A 102 -6.45 0.97 -14.90
N GLY A 103 -7.11 2.00 -14.37
CA GLY A 103 -8.12 1.86 -13.33
C GLY A 103 -7.89 2.78 -12.14
N GLU A 104 -8.98 3.29 -11.57
CA GLU A 104 -8.95 4.31 -10.52
C GLU A 104 -8.08 3.92 -9.32
N ARG A 105 -8.13 2.65 -8.89
CA ARG A 105 -7.32 2.16 -7.77
C ARG A 105 -5.81 2.24 -8.04
N ALA A 106 -5.36 1.76 -9.19
CA ALA A 106 -3.95 1.77 -9.55
C ALA A 106 -3.44 3.21 -9.68
N GLN A 107 -4.26 4.09 -10.26
CA GLN A 107 -3.96 5.52 -10.40
C GLN A 107 -3.90 6.23 -9.04
N ASN A 108 -4.83 5.94 -8.12
CA ASN A 108 -4.83 6.49 -6.77
C ASN A 108 -3.60 6.03 -5.97
N SER A 109 -3.28 4.74 -6.01
CA SER A 109 -2.07 4.21 -5.35
C SER A 109 -0.79 4.86 -5.88
N HIS A 110 -0.69 5.03 -7.20
CA HIS A 110 0.41 5.75 -7.85
C HIS A 110 0.50 7.20 -7.38
N LYS A 111 -0.63 7.92 -7.33
CA LYS A 111 -0.69 9.30 -6.84
C LYS A 111 -0.22 9.41 -5.39
N TYR A 112 -0.76 8.60 -4.47
CA TYR A 112 -0.39 8.61 -3.05
C TYR A 112 1.05 8.13 -2.80
N SER A 113 1.69 7.53 -3.80
CA SER A 113 3.05 7.02 -3.69
C SER A 113 4.08 7.92 -4.36
N ILE A 114 4.06 7.94 -5.69
CA ILE A 114 5.14 8.51 -6.49
C ILE A 114 4.97 10.02 -6.60
N GLU A 115 3.77 10.50 -6.89
CA GLU A 115 3.53 11.94 -7.07
C GLU A 115 3.67 12.72 -5.76
N GLU A 116 3.17 12.19 -4.65
CA GLU A 116 3.37 12.83 -3.34
C GLU A 116 4.83 12.84 -2.90
N PHE A 117 5.55 11.74 -3.10
CA PHE A 117 6.99 11.71 -2.84
C PHE A 117 7.73 12.76 -3.70
N LYS A 118 7.43 12.80 -5.01
CA LYS A 118 7.98 13.79 -5.95
C LYS A 118 7.73 15.21 -5.47
N ALA A 119 6.52 15.50 -4.99
CA ALA A 119 6.16 16.81 -4.44
C ALA A 119 7.04 17.20 -3.23
N GLN A 120 7.40 16.24 -2.36
CA GLN A 120 8.26 16.54 -1.20
C GLN A 120 9.73 16.77 -1.57
N ILE A 121 10.24 16.11 -2.60
CA ILE A 121 11.65 16.26 -3.02
C ILE A 121 11.86 17.44 -3.98
N SER A 122 10.79 17.86 -4.66
CA SER A 122 10.81 18.98 -5.61
C SER A 122 11.31 20.26 -4.93
N GLY A 123 12.24 20.96 -5.60
CA GLY A 123 12.86 22.20 -5.11
C GLY A 123 14.13 22.00 -4.27
N ASN A 124 14.35 20.81 -3.70
CA ASN A 124 15.63 20.45 -3.07
C ASN A 124 16.45 19.49 -3.93
N ILE A 125 15.79 18.65 -4.72
CA ILE A 125 16.39 17.69 -5.64
C ILE A 125 15.90 18.02 -7.05
N GLU A 126 16.82 18.06 -8.01
CA GLU A 126 16.48 18.23 -9.43
C GLU A 126 16.07 16.86 -9.99
N ILE A 127 14.80 16.69 -10.34
CA ILE A 127 14.33 15.47 -11.00
C ILE A 127 14.65 15.60 -12.49
N ILE A 128 15.70 14.94 -12.95
CA ILE A 128 16.13 15.02 -14.35
C ILE A 128 15.22 14.23 -15.28
N ASP A 129 14.70 13.09 -14.79
CA ASP A 129 13.76 12.25 -15.52
C ASP A 129 13.04 11.27 -14.59
N THR A 130 11.97 10.67 -15.10
CA THR A 130 11.20 9.60 -14.45
C THR A 130 10.97 8.48 -15.45
N TYR A 131 11.49 7.29 -15.14
CA TYR A 131 11.28 6.09 -15.93
C TYR A 131 10.12 5.26 -15.38
N GLU A 132 9.11 5.05 -16.23
CA GLU A 132 7.99 4.15 -15.95
C GLU A 132 8.24 2.76 -16.54
N TRP A 133 8.55 1.79 -15.68
CA TRP A 133 8.69 0.40 -16.11
C TRP A 133 7.32 -0.25 -16.26
N ALA A 134 7.00 -0.75 -17.45
CA ALA A 134 5.72 -1.38 -17.75
C ALA A 134 5.89 -2.91 -17.95
N PRO A 135 6.13 -3.69 -16.88
CA PRO A 135 6.43 -5.13 -16.98
C PRO A 135 5.32 -5.95 -17.66
N PHE A 136 4.10 -5.41 -17.68
CA PHE A 136 2.91 -6.10 -18.19
C PHE A 136 2.41 -5.57 -19.53
N ALA A 137 3.12 -4.63 -20.17
CA ALA A 137 2.69 -3.99 -21.41
C ALA A 137 2.47 -4.99 -22.55
N GLU A 138 3.30 -6.03 -22.62
CA GLU A 138 3.22 -7.07 -23.67
C GLU A 138 2.40 -8.30 -23.25
N MET A 139 1.92 -8.38 -22.01
CA MET A 139 1.22 -9.56 -21.51
C MET A 139 -0.25 -9.66 -21.95
N GLY A 140 -0.81 -8.67 -22.65
CA GLY A 140 -2.22 -8.68 -23.07
C GLY A 140 -3.20 -8.80 -21.88
N ASN A 141 -4.37 -9.42 -22.11
CA ASN A 141 -5.41 -9.64 -21.08
C ASN A 141 -5.12 -10.88 -20.22
N VAL A 142 -3.96 -10.94 -19.55
CA VAL A 142 -3.71 -11.98 -18.55
C VAL A 142 -4.45 -11.63 -17.26
N PRO A 143 -5.23 -12.56 -16.67
CA PRO A 143 -5.88 -12.36 -15.38
C PRO A 143 -4.89 -11.90 -14.31
N GLU A 144 -5.28 -10.94 -13.47
CA GLU A 144 -4.39 -10.26 -12.52
C GLU A 144 -3.68 -11.22 -11.55
N ASN A 145 -4.35 -12.28 -11.12
CA ASN A 145 -3.77 -13.35 -10.29
C ASN A 145 -2.67 -14.16 -10.99
N MET A 146 -2.67 -14.22 -12.33
CA MET A 146 -1.62 -14.83 -13.13
C MET A 146 -0.52 -13.86 -13.54
N ARG A 147 -0.77 -12.55 -13.56
CA ARG A 147 0.26 -11.53 -13.83
C ARG A 147 1.33 -11.51 -12.75
N LEU A 148 0.93 -11.64 -11.48
CA LEU A 148 1.85 -11.72 -10.33
C LEU A 148 2.72 -12.99 -10.36
N SER A 149 2.16 -14.12 -10.80
CA SER A 149 2.90 -15.39 -10.94
C SER A 149 3.82 -15.44 -12.17
N LYS A 150 3.55 -14.63 -13.20
CA LYS A 150 4.35 -14.52 -14.43
C LYS A 150 5.17 -13.23 -14.48
N GLY A 151 5.27 -12.50 -13.36
CA GLY A 151 5.84 -11.15 -13.30
C GLY A 151 7.16 -11.09 -14.04
N ALA A 152 7.28 -10.15 -14.99
CA ALA A 152 8.54 -9.91 -15.66
C ALA A 152 9.59 -9.59 -14.58
N GLU A 153 10.67 -10.36 -14.53
CA GLU A 153 11.71 -10.13 -13.53
C GLU A 153 12.40 -8.80 -13.83
N PHE A 154 12.51 -7.92 -12.83
CA PHE A 154 13.35 -6.74 -12.95
C PHE A 154 14.82 -7.18 -12.90
N THR A 155 15.46 -7.27 -14.07
CA THR A 155 16.83 -7.76 -14.25
C THR A 155 17.82 -6.64 -14.47
N THR A 156 19.10 -6.96 -14.30
CA THR A 156 20.21 -6.04 -14.50
C THR A 156 20.29 -5.57 -15.93
N LYS A 157 19.94 -6.43 -16.90
CA LYS A 157 19.80 -6.03 -18.30
C LYS A 157 18.80 -4.88 -18.46
N ILE A 158 17.58 -5.06 -17.93
CA ILE A 158 16.53 -4.02 -17.99
C ILE A 158 17.03 -2.74 -17.30
N PHE A 159 17.63 -2.86 -16.13
CA PHE A 159 18.17 -1.69 -15.42
C PHE A 159 19.28 -0.98 -16.21
N ASN A 160 20.21 -1.73 -16.80
CA ASN A 160 21.29 -1.19 -17.62
C ASN A 160 20.77 -0.50 -18.89
N ASP A 161 19.70 -1.03 -19.49
CA ASP A 161 19.00 -0.42 -20.63
C ASP A 161 18.28 0.87 -20.22
N ILE A 162 17.72 0.94 -19.01
CA ILE A 162 17.10 2.17 -18.48
C ILE A 162 18.17 3.24 -18.32
N ILE A 163 19.21 2.96 -17.55
CA ILE A 163 20.24 3.93 -17.17
C ILE A 163 21.17 4.31 -18.33
N SER A 164 21.18 3.60 -19.45
CA SER A 164 21.98 3.98 -20.63
C SER A 164 21.35 5.13 -21.41
N ASN A 165 20.03 5.31 -21.30
CA ASN A 165 19.29 6.41 -21.91
C ASN A 165 19.39 7.72 -21.11
N PHE A 166 19.95 7.66 -19.90
CA PHE A 166 20.10 8.81 -19.03
C PHE A 166 21.58 9.00 -18.71
N SER A 167 22.04 10.24 -18.78
CA SER A 167 23.36 10.64 -18.31
C SER A 167 23.19 11.85 -17.40
N ASP A 168 24.15 12.06 -16.49
CA ASP A 168 24.17 13.20 -15.55
C ASP A 168 23.14 13.17 -14.41
N TYR A 169 23.21 12.13 -13.57
CA TYR A 169 22.53 12.07 -12.27
C TYR A 169 23.49 11.70 -11.14
N ASP A 170 23.17 12.16 -9.93
CA ASP A 170 23.86 11.81 -8.69
C ASP A 170 23.12 10.74 -7.90
N LEU A 171 21.82 10.61 -8.15
CA LEU A 171 20.89 9.84 -7.33
C LEU A 171 19.93 9.03 -8.20
N ILE A 172 19.72 7.77 -7.84
CA ILE A 172 18.66 6.92 -8.36
C ILE A 172 17.65 6.66 -7.24
N ILE A 173 16.41 7.04 -7.45
CA ILE A 173 15.30 6.80 -6.52
C ILE A 173 14.44 5.68 -7.10
N SER A 174 14.48 4.49 -6.49
CA SER A 174 13.76 3.33 -6.99
C SER A 174 12.61 2.93 -6.07
N PHE A 175 11.39 2.96 -6.61
CA PHE A 175 10.17 2.42 -6.00
C PHE A 175 9.99 0.92 -6.22
N ILE A 176 10.86 0.31 -7.03
CA ILE A 176 10.83 -1.12 -7.36
C ILE A 176 12.01 -1.88 -6.77
N GLY A 177 12.88 -1.20 -6.02
CA GLY A 177 14.13 -1.76 -5.51
C GLY A 177 15.22 -1.88 -6.59
N LEU A 178 16.19 -2.74 -6.34
CA LEU A 178 17.23 -3.07 -7.31
C LEU A 178 16.85 -4.33 -8.09
N PRO A 179 17.48 -4.56 -9.26
CA PRO A 179 17.33 -5.82 -9.98
C PRO A 179 17.57 -7.06 -9.14
N ARG A 180 16.97 -8.19 -9.50
CA ARG A 180 17.16 -9.47 -8.79
C ARG A 180 18.64 -9.87 -8.73
N ASP A 181 19.33 -9.65 -9.83
CA ASP A 181 20.75 -9.90 -10.10
C ASP A 181 21.58 -8.62 -9.92
N PHE A 182 21.16 -7.67 -9.07
CA PHE A 182 21.77 -6.34 -8.96
C PHE A 182 23.29 -6.32 -8.76
N LYS A 183 23.89 -7.41 -8.26
CA LYS A 183 25.34 -7.55 -8.10
C LYS A 183 26.08 -7.56 -9.44
N GLU A 184 25.38 -7.84 -10.53
CA GLU A 184 25.90 -7.83 -11.90
C GLU A 184 25.72 -6.46 -12.58
N MET A 185 25.15 -5.46 -11.89
CA MET A 185 24.98 -4.13 -12.45
C MET A 185 26.32 -3.51 -12.82
N LYS A 186 26.33 -2.76 -13.93
CA LYS A 186 27.54 -2.12 -14.45
C LYS A 186 28.27 -1.28 -13.40
N TYR A 187 27.51 -0.64 -12.50
CA TYR A 187 28.08 0.22 -11.44
C TYR A 187 28.90 -0.52 -10.39
N TRP A 188 28.74 -1.84 -10.25
CA TRP A 188 29.49 -2.65 -9.30
C TRP A 188 30.63 -3.43 -9.95
N SER A 189 30.81 -3.26 -11.26
CA SER A 189 31.88 -3.92 -12.00
C SER A 189 33.21 -3.20 -11.78
N ASP A 190 34.30 -3.97 -11.67
CA ASP A 190 35.65 -3.44 -11.45
C ASP A 190 36.16 -2.58 -12.61
N ASP A 191 35.59 -2.75 -13.81
CA ASP A 191 35.93 -2.00 -15.02
C ASP A 191 35.09 -0.73 -15.20
N TYR A 192 34.18 -0.41 -14.27
CA TYR A 192 33.38 0.81 -14.32
C TYR A 192 34.20 2.03 -13.88
N ASP A 193 34.57 2.86 -14.84
CA ASP A 193 35.35 4.10 -14.65
C ASP A 193 34.48 5.36 -14.42
N GLY A 194 33.16 5.19 -14.48
CA GLY A 194 32.19 6.27 -14.30
C GLY A 194 31.88 6.59 -12.84
N LYS A 195 31.11 7.66 -12.66
CA LYS A 195 30.57 8.03 -11.34
C LYS A 195 29.43 7.09 -10.97
N ILE A 196 29.59 6.38 -9.84
CA ILE A 196 28.52 5.54 -9.27
C ILE A 196 27.48 6.46 -8.61
N PRO A 197 26.20 6.40 -9.01
CA PRO A 197 25.14 7.15 -8.35
C PRO A 197 24.86 6.57 -6.96
N GLN A 198 24.32 7.40 -6.08
CA GLN A 198 23.75 6.93 -4.82
C GLN A 198 22.32 6.46 -5.03
N PHE A 199 21.85 5.55 -4.17
CA PHE A 199 20.51 5.01 -4.28
C PHE A 199 19.64 5.38 -3.07
N VAL A 200 18.40 5.75 -3.38
CA VAL A 200 17.28 5.78 -2.45
C VAL A 200 16.33 4.67 -2.84
N LEU A 201 16.06 3.77 -1.91
CA LEU A 201 15.19 2.61 -2.17
C LEU A 201 13.90 2.75 -1.35
N ILE A 202 12.76 2.50 -1.99
CA ILE A 202 11.45 2.62 -1.36
C ILE A 202 10.78 1.25 -1.39
N ASN A 203 10.35 0.78 -0.22
CA ASN A 203 9.60 -0.47 -0.04
C ASN A 203 10.30 -1.71 -0.64
N SER A 204 11.63 -1.73 -0.62
CA SER A 204 12.43 -2.83 -1.16
C SER A 204 12.80 -3.87 -0.10
N SER A 205 12.99 -5.12 -0.53
CA SER A 205 13.55 -6.19 0.31
C SER A 205 15.00 -5.87 0.66
N LEU A 206 15.32 -5.80 1.95
CA LEU A 206 16.64 -5.38 2.44
C LEU A 206 17.68 -6.50 2.60
N ARG A 207 17.28 -7.75 2.32
CA ARG A 207 18.06 -8.97 2.63
C ARG A 207 19.52 -8.90 2.21
N ASP A 208 19.80 -8.42 1.00
CA ASP A 208 21.16 -8.34 0.46
C ASP A 208 21.74 -6.91 0.48
N TYR A 209 21.05 -5.93 1.09
CA TYR A 209 21.40 -4.52 0.96
C TYR A 209 22.25 -3.97 2.10
N LYS A 210 22.34 -4.67 3.24
CA LYS A 210 23.11 -4.20 4.41
C LYS A 210 24.53 -3.71 4.05
N PRO A 211 25.36 -4.45 3.30
CA PRO A 211 26.70 -3.97 2.95
C PRO A 211 26.67 -2.69 2.12
N GLY A 212 25.74 -2.59 1.16
CA GLY A 212 25.58 -1.39 0.32
C GLY A 212 25.09 -0.16 1.10
N ILE A 213 24.22 -0.37 2.11
CA ILE A 213 23.81 0.69 3.04
C ILE A 213 25.01 1.12 3.90
N ALA A 214 25.74 0.18 4.49
CA ALA A 214 26.90 0.48 5.34
C ALA A 214 28.01 1.23 4.58
N ALA A 215 28.23 0.87 3.31
CA ALA A 215 29.20 1.52 2.43
C ALA A 215 28.73 2.89 1.89
N GLY A 216 27.48 3.31 2.13
CA GLY A 216 26.96 4.61 1.67
C GLY A 216 26.54 4.64 0.20
N HIS A 217 26.49 3.49 -0.48
CA HIS A 217 25.88 3.38 -1.80
C HIS A 217 24.38 3.59 -1.72
N PHE A 218 23.73 3.08 -0.68
CA PHE A 218 22.31 3.28 -0.41
C PHE A 218 22.16 4.29 0.72
N VAL A 219 21.85 5.53 0.37
CA VAL A 219 21.88 6.68 1.30
C VAL A 219 20.65 6.75 2.19
N SER A 220 19.52 6.24 1.72
CA SER A 220 18.28 6.13 2.49
C SER A 220 17.42 5.00 1.94
N THR A 221 16.83 4.20 2.82
CA THR A 221 15.88 3.16 2.44
C THR A 221 14.66 3.21 3.34
N LEU A 222 13.48 3.19 2.73
CA LEU A 222 12.21 3.06 3.43
C LEU A 222 11.82 1.58 3.48
N ALA A 223 11.56 1.07 4.68
CA ALA A 223 11.08 -0.29 4.88
C ALA A 223 9.96 -0.35 5.92
N THR A 224 9.17 -1.42 5.84
CA THR A 224 8.22 -1.77 6.89
C THR A 224 8.98 -2.13 8.17
N LYS A 225 8.52 -1.57 9.29
CA LYS A 225 9.01 -1.91 10.62
C LYS A 225 8.59 -3.34 10.98
N PRO A 226 9.55 -4.21 11.37
CA PRO A 226 9.20 -5.55 11.84
C PRO A 226 8.27 -5.51 13.06
N GLY A 227 7.25 -6.37 13.06
CA GLY A 227 6.24 -6.41 14.13
C GLY A 227 5.18 -5.31 14.06
N SER A 228 5.08 -4.57 12.95
CA SER A 228 4.02 -3.59 12.74
C SER A 228 2.63 -4.23 12.68
N ASP A 229 1.65 -3.56 13.31
CA ASP A 229 0.26 -4.00 13.34
C ASP A 229 -0.54 -3.36 12.19
N TYR A 230 -0.96 -4.22 11.24
CA TYR A 230 -1.75 -3.80 10.08
C TYR A 230 -3.22 -3.51 10.44
N ASP A 231 -3.69 -3.99 11.59
CA ASP A 231 -5.06 -3.89 12.08
C ASP A 231 -5.24 -2.73 13.08
N ALA A 232 -4.17 -2.25 13.71
CA ALA A 232 -4.19 -1.07 14.59
C ALA A 232 -4.73 0.21 13.91
N GLU A 233 -5.54 1.00 14.61
CA GLU A 233 -6.05 2.29 14.10
C GLU A 233 -4.90 3.23 13.69
N ILE A 234 -5.14 4.08 12.68
CA ILE A 234 -4.13 5.04 12.24
C ILE A 234 -4.04 6.16 13.29
N PRO A 235 -2.85 6.41 13.88
CA PRO A 235 -2.64 7.58 14.73
C PRO A 235 -3.03 8.88 13.99
N LYS A 236 -3.51 9.87 14.75
CA LYS A 236 -3.86 11.18 14.18
C LYS A 236 -2.61 11.97 13.78
N ASP A 237 -1.54 11.83 14.56
CA ASP A 237 -0.25 12.40 14.23
C ASP A 237 0.44 11.59 13.14
N SER A 238 0.94 12.28 12.10
CA SER A 238 1.55 11.62 10.95
C SER A 238 2.88 10.97 11.29
N GLN A 239 3.65 11.52 12.24
CA GLN A 239 4.94 10.95 12.65
C GLN A 239 4.72 9.69 13.50
N GLU A 240 3.75 9.70 14.42
CA GLU A 240 3.36 8.50 15.17
C GLU A 240 2.86 7.40 14.24
N ALA A 241 2.03 7.74 13.24
CA ALA A 241 1.58 6.80 12.22
C ALA A 241 2.77 6.23 11.44
N PHE A 242 3.74 7.07 11.04
CA PHE A 242 4.96 6.60 10.39
C PHE A 242 5.74 5.62 11.26
N ASP A 243 6.07 6.01 12.49
CA ASP A 243 6.92 5.24 13.41
C ASP A 243 6.28 3.91 13.85
N SER A 244 4.96 3.79 13.70
CA SER A 244 4.21 2.55 13.97
C SER A 244 4.39 1.48 12.89
N ARG A 245 4.68 1.87 11.63
CA ARG A 245 4.72 0.94 10.48
C ARG A 245 5.99 0.96 9.66
N TYR A 246 6.76 2.04 9.73
CA TYR A 246 7.87 2.26 8.84
C TYR A 246 9.13 2.64 9.60
N ILE A 247 10.26 2.40 8.97
CA ILE A 247 11.59 2.77 9.45
C ILE A 247 12.40 3.32 8.28
N ILE A 248 13.17 4.36 8.56
CA ILE A 248 14.16 4.93 7.65
C ILE A 248 15.52 4.35 8.00
N ILE A 249 16.15 3.71 7.02
CA ILE A 249 17.44 3.04 7.17
C ILE A 249 18.47 3.82 6.39
N THR A 250 19.60 4.07 7.02
CA THR A 250 20.70 4.89 6.51
C THR A 250 22.03 4.28 6.92
N PRO A 251 23.15 4.71 6.34
CA PRO A 251 24.48 4.26 6.78
C PRO A 251 24.73 4.51 8.28
N LYS A 252 24.05 5.49 8.88
CA LYS A 252 24.23 5.88 10.29
C LYS A 252 23.56 4.93 11.29
N ASN A 253 22.48 4.27 10.90
CA ASN A 253 21.67 3.46 11.82
C ASN A 253 21.59 1.97 11.43
N VAL A 254 22.10 1.57 10.26
CA VAL A 254 21.99 0.19 9.76
C VAL A 254 22.54 -0.86 10.73
N GLU A 255 23.67 -0.61 11.38
CA GLU A 255 24.23 -1.56 12.34
C GLU A 255 23.43 -1.66 13.64
N THR A 256 22.80 -0.56 14.05
CA THR A 256 21.92 -0.55 15.23
C THR A 256 20.63 -1.29 14.92
N LEU A 257 20.00 -0.99 13.78
CA LEU A 257 18.78 -1.64 13.33
C LEU A 257 18.98 -3.12 13.03
N HIS A 258 20.16 -3.54 12.56
CA HIS A 258 20.45 -4.96 12.37
C HIS A 258 20.49 -5.73 13.69
N LYS A 259 20.95 -5.11 14.79
CA LYS A 259 20.94 -5.73 16.11
C LYS A 259 19.54 -5.77 16.70
N GLU A 260 18.78 -4.69 16.55
CA GLU A 260 17.41 -4.57 17.05
C GLU A 260 16.42 -5.45 16.27
N TYR A 261 16.61 -5.54 14.96
CA TYR A 261 15.77 -6.28 14.03
C TYR A 261 16.59 -7.22 13.13
N PRO A 262 17.12 -8.35 13.64
CA PRO A 262 17.97 -9.25 12.85
C PRO A 262 17.32 -9.75 11.55
N ASN A 263 16.02 -10.03 11.59
CA ASN A 263 15.25 -10.54 10.45
C ASN A 263 15.04 -9.51 9.34
N LEU A 264 15.29 -8.22 9.60
CA LEU A 264 15.19 -7.17 8.60
C LEU A 264 16.21 -7.37 7.45
N PHE A 265 17.33 -8.05 7.74
CA PHE A 265 18.42 -8.28 6.80
C PHE A 265 18.72 -9.77 6.58
N ALA A 266 17.94 -10.68 7.16
CA ALA A 266 18.19 -12.12 7.03
C ALA A 266 17.71 -12.64 5.67
N LYS A 267 18.46 -13.60 5.08
CA LYS A 267 17.92 -14.44 4.02
C LYS A 267 16.92 -15.42 4.65
N GLU A 268 15.75 -15.56 4.03
CA GLU A 268 14.80 -16.63 4.36
C GLU A 268 15.39 -18.01 4.03
#